data_AF-A0A2U3CBQ3-F1
#
_entry.id   AF-A0A2U3CBQ3-F1
#
_cell.length_a   1.000
_cell.length_b   1.000
_cell.length_c   1.000
_cell.angle_alpha   90.00
_cell.angle_beta   90.00
_cell.angle_gamma   90.00
#
_symmetry.space_group_name_H-M   'P 1'
#
loop_
_entity.id
_entity.type
_entity.pdbx_description
1 polymer ?
#
loop_
_entity_poly.entity_id
_entity_poly.type
_entity_poly.pdbx_seq_one_letter_code
_entity_poly.pdbx_strand_id
1 'polypeptide(L)'
;MFVAFGGPTSHGQTSMFVHVIVCLSLQCHNVSLWLLVIEEVQSHIEGVYRQYEELYKSKDAAGIASLYTEDCQFLPPNRPLLRGRQGED
;
A
#
# COMPACT_ATOMS: atom_id res chain seq x y z
N MET A 1 -12.88 12.11 -23.28
CA MET A 1 -13.05 13.08 -24.38
C MET A 1 -12.40 14.38 -23.94
N PHE A 2 -11.15 14.63 -24.35
CA PHE A 2 -10.43 15.87 -24.02
C PHE A 2 -10.70 16.89 -25.13
N VAL A 3 -11.29 18.03 -24.79
CA VAL A 3 -11.55 19.14 -25.72
C VAL A 3 -10.30 20.01 -25.76
N ALA A 4 -9.59 20.04 -26.89
CA ALA A 4 -8.49 20.96 -27.14
C ALA A 4 -9.02 22.24 -27.80
N PHE A 5 -8.98 23.37 -27.07
CA PHE A 5 -9.17 24.69 -27.66
C PHE A 5 -7.83 25.20 -28.20
N GLY A 6 -7.71 25.26 -29.52
CA GLY A 6 -6.61 25.93 -30.20
C GLY A 6 -6.99 27.37 -30.55
N GLY A 7 -6.19 28.34 -30.08
CA GLY A 7 -6.20 29.73 -30.51
C GLY A 7 -4.76 30.23 -30.75
N PRO A 8 -4.50 31.07 -31.76
CA PRO A 8 -3.15 31.41 -32.21
C PRO A 8 -2.44 32.40 -31.30
N THR A 9 -1.12 32.29 -31.34
CA THR A 9 -0.11 32.72 -30.35
C THR A 9 0.35 34.17 -30.51
N SER A 10 0.49 34.89 -29.40
CA SER A 10 1.42 36.02 -29.26
C SER A 10 2.73 35.54 -28.60
N HIS A 11 3.86 35.99 -29.15
CA HIS A 11 5.22 35.41 -29.10
C HIS A 11 5.99 35.44 -27.75
N GLY A 12 5.33 35.32 -26.60
CA GLY A 12 6.02 35.24 -25.30
C GLY A 12 5.43 34.25 -24.28
N GLN A 13 4.27 33.65 -24.57
CA GLN A 13 3.50 32.90 -23.59
C GLN A 13 3.39 31.39 -23.86
N THR A 14 3.86 30.88 -25.00
CA THR A 14 3.73 29.45 -25.36
C THR A 14 4.67 28.54 -24.58
N SER A 15 5.81 29.04 -24.11
CA SER A 15 6.80 28.23 -23.36
C SER A 15 6.28 27.78 -21.99
N MET A 16 5.49 28.63 -21.29
CA MET A 16 4.97 28.29 -19.97
C MET A 16 3.83 27.25 -20.00
N PHE A 17 3.00 27.24 -21.05
CA PHE A 17 1.88 26.30 -21.15
C PHE A 17 2.32 24.85 -21.40
N VAL A 18 3.38 24.64 -22.19
CA VAL A 18 3.92 23.30 -22.44
C VAL A 18 4.52 22.71 -21.16
N HIS A 19 5.21 23.53 -20.35
CA HIS A 19 5.81 23.07 -19.08
C HIS A 19 4.75 22.66 -18.04
N VAL A 20 3.63 23.39 -17.93
CA VAL A 20 2.55 23.07 -16.97
C VAL A 20 1.85 21.76 -17.35
N ILE A 21 1.59 21.51 -18.64
CA ILE A 21 0.94 20.28 -19.10
C ILE A 21 1.85 19.05 -18.90
N VAL A 22 3.16 19.18 -19.12
CA VAL A 22 4.12 18.09 -18.88
C VAL A 22 4.24 17.77 -17.38
N CYS A 23 4.29 18.78 -16.50
CA CYS A 23 4.32 18.56 -15.04
C CYS A 23 3.08 17.86 -14.50
N LEU A 24 1.88 18.27 -14.92
CA LEU A 24 0.62 17.61 -14.51
C LEU A 24 0.54 16.16 -15.01
N SER A 25 1.10 15.87 -16.19
CA SER A 25 1.13 14.52 -16.76
C SER A 25 2.11 13.59 -16.03
N LEU A 26 3.24 14.10 -15.54
CA LEU A 26 4.17 13.34 -14.70
C LEU A 26 3.62 13.10 -13.28
N GLN A 27 2.87 14.06 -12.72
CA GLN A 27 2.23 13.89 -11.41
C GLN A 27 1.11 12.84 -11.45
N CYS A 28 0.31 12.80 -12.53
CA CYS A 28 -0.72 11.77 -12.69
C CYS A 28 -0.15 10.35 -12.83
N HIS A 29 0.96 10.15 -13.55
CA HIS A 29 1.59 8.83 -13.66
C HIS A 29 2.16 8.32 -12.34
N ASN A 30 2.68 9.22 -11.50
CA ASN A 30 3.21 8.84 -10.19
C ASN A 30 2.07 8.38 -9.27
N VAL A 31 0.95 9.09 -9.21
CA VAL A 31 -0.21 8.73 -8.37
C VAL A 31 -0.82 7.39 -8.77
N SER A 32 -0.91 7.09 -10.07
CA SER A 32 -1.42 5.79 -10.55
C SER A 32 -0.53 4.62 -10.12
N LEU A 33 0.80 4.82 -10.04
CA LEU A 33 1.72 3.78 -9.59
C LEU A 33 1.54 3.46 -8.09
N TRP A 34 1.34 4.49 -7.27
CA TRP A 34 1.09 4.34 -5.83
C TRP A 34 -0.23 3.63 -5.52
N LEU A 35 -1.29 3.88 -6.30
CA LEU A 35 -2.58 3.21 -6.13
C LEU A 35 -2.49 1.70 -6.38
N LEU A 36 -1.77 1.26 -7.41
CA LEU A 36 -1.59 -0.15 -7.72
C LEU A 36 -0.85 -0.91 -6.61
N VAL A 37 0.20 -0.30 -6.03
CA VAL A 37 0.95 -0.90 -4.92
C VAL A 37 0.08 -1.04 -3.67
N ILE A 38 -0.81 -0.07 -3.40
CA ILE A 38 -1.70 -0.13 -2.24
C ILE A 38 -2.71 -1.26 -2.39
N GLU A 39 -3.32 -1.44 -3.57
CA GLU A 39 -4.27 -2.52 -3.83
C GLU A 39 -3.62 -3.90 -3.69
N GLU A 40 -2.40 -4.07 -4.19
CA GLU A 40 -1.65 -5.32 -4.05
C GLU A 40 -1.33 -5.64 -2.59
N VAL A 41 -0.84 -4.65 -1.83
CA VAL A 41 -0.52 -4.80 -0.41
C VAL A 41 -1.78 -5.13 0.39
N GLN A 42 -2.90 -4.47 0.11
CA GLN A 42 -4.18 -4.76 0.78
C GLN A 42 -4.65 -6.19 0.51
N SER A 43 -4.62 -6.62 -0.76
CA SER A 43 -5.00 -7.99 -1.12
C SER A 43 -4.13 -9.03 -0.42
N HIS A 44 -2.83 -8.76 -0.30
CA HIS A 44 -1.91 -9.65 0.42
C HIS A 44 -2.23 -9.72 1.92
N ILE A 45 -2.49 -8.57 2.56
CA ILE A 45 -2.87 -8.51 3.98
C ILE A 45 -4.17 -9.28 4.23
N GLU A 46 -5.18 -9.11 3.37
CA GLU A 46 -6.44 -9.84 3.48
C GLU A 46 -6.26 -11.35 3.33
N GLY A 47 -5.38 -11.79 2.42
CA GLY A 47 -5.05 -13.20 2.24
C GLY A 47 -4.43 -13.81 3.50
N VAL A 48 -3.44 -13.12 4.08
CA VAL A 48 -2.79 -13.56 5.34
C VAL A 48 -3.79 -13.57 6.49
N TYR A 49 -4.69 -12.59 6.56
CA TYR A 49 -5.71 -12.53 7.60
C TYR A 49 -6.69 -13.71 7.53
N ARG A 50 -7.10 -14.13 6.33
CA ARG A 50 -7.95 -15.33 6.16
C ARG A 50 -7.23 -16.60 6.64
N GLN A 51 -5.96 -16.76 6.31
CA GLN A 51 -5.15 -17.89 6.80
C GLN A 51 -5.05 -17.87 8.32
N TYR A 52 -4.83 -16.70 8.91
CA TYR A 52 -4.83 -16.53 10.36
C TYR A 52 -6.17 -16.96 10.98
N GLU A 53 -7.32 -16.54 10.42
CA GLU A 53 -8.62 -16.95 10.94
C GLU A 53 -8.85 -18.47 10.87
N GLU A 54 -8.41 -19.12 9.79
CA GLU A 54 -8.53 -20.56 9.63
C GLU A 54 -7.70 -21.31 10.68
N LEU A 55 -6.45 -20.89 10.87
CA LEU A 55 -5.56 -21.45 11.90
C LEU A 55 -6.06 -21.15 13.32
N TYR A 56 -6.66 -19.99 13.54
CA TYR A 56 -7.29 -19.64 14.81
C TYR A 56 -8.51 -20.51 15.10
N LYS A 57 -9.37 -20.75 14.10
CA LYS A 57 -10.53 -21.65 14.22
C LYS A 57 -10.10 -23.09 14.48
N SER A 58 -9.01 -23.55 13.86
CA SER A 58 -8.45 -24.89 14.08
C SER A 58 -7.63 -25.01 15.37
N LYS A 59 -7.41 -23.90 16.10
CA LYS A 59 -6.55 -23.82 17.30
C LYS A 59 -5.09 -24.24 17.04
N ASP A 60 -4.62 -24.07 15.82
CA ASP A 60 -3.25 -24.39 15.44
C ASP A 60 -2.30 -23.23 15.79
N ALA A 61 -1.79 -23.24 17.02
CA ALA A 61 -0.84 -22.23 17.49
C ALA A 61 0.48 -22.23 16.70
N ALA A 62 0.93 -23.40 16.20
CA ALA A 62 2.16 -23.50 15.42
C ALA A 62 1.98 -22.90 14.02
N GLY A 63 0.83 -23.16 13.40
CA GLY A 63 0.41 -22.53 12.15
C GLY A 63 0.32 -21.01 12.28
N ILE A 64 -0.32 -20.51 13.35
CA ILE A 64 -0.37 -19.07 13.62
C ILE A 64 1.04 -18.48 13.77
N ALA A 65 1.90 -19.12 14.56
CA ALA A 65 3.27 -18.68 14.78
C ALA A 65 4.06 -18.61 13.45
N SER A 66 3.82 -19.52 12.50
CA SER A 66 4.49 -19.51 11.19
C SER A 66 4.19 -18.27 10.35
N LEU A 67 3.05 -17.60 10.57
CA LEU A 67 2.67 -16.38 9.87
C LEU A 67 3.45 -15.14 10.34
N TYR A 68 4.08 -15.20 11.50
CA TYR A 68 4.86 -14.10 12.06
C TYR A 68 6.36 -14.27 11.82
N THR A 69 7.07 -13.16 11.67
CA THR A 69 8.54 -13.14 11.60
C THR A 69 9.15 -13.44 12.98
N GLU A 70 10.41 -13.88 13.00
CA GLU A 70 11.10 -14.26 14.24
C GLU A 70 11.26 -13.09 15.22
N ASP A 71 11.25 -11.87 14.71
CA ASP A 71 11.39 -10.61 15.44
C ASP A 71 10.06 -9.89 15.70
N CYS A 72 8.92 -10.56 15.46
CA CYS A 72 7.61 -9.95 15.62
C CYS A 72 7.37 -9.45 17.05
N GLN A 73 6.63 -8.36 17.18
CA GLN A 73 6.16 -7.87 18.47
C GLN A 73 4.65 -8.02 18.54
N PHE A 74 4.17 -8.70 19.58
CA PHE A 74 2.76 -8.94 19.80
C PHE A 74 2.33 -8.29 21.12
N LEU A 75 1.28 -7.48 21.08
CA LEU A 75 0.74 -6.81 22.27
C LEU A 75 -0.65 -7.38 22.58
N PRO A 76 -0.75 -8.36 23.49
CA PRO A 76 -2.05 -8.86 23.91
C PRO A 76 -2.75 -7.81 24.81
N PRO A 77 -4.09 -7.77 24.81
CA PRO A 77 -4.83 -6.90 25.71
C PRO A 77 -4.53 -7.27 27.17
N ASN A 78 -4.25 -6.25 27.99
CA ASN A 78 -3.92 -6.39 29.41
C ASN A 78 -2.69 -7.27 29.72
N ARG A 79 -1.77 -7.46 28.77
CA ARG A 79 -0.52 -8.20 28.99
C ARG A 79 0.69 -7.38 28.51
N PRO A 80 1.90 -7.68 29.03
CA PRO A 80 3.14 -7.13 28.49
C PRO A 80 3.31 -7.42 27.00
N LEU A 81 4.11 -6.59 26.35
CA LEU A 81 4.53 -6.78 24.96
C LEU A 81 5.37 -8.06 24.86
N LEU A 82 4.90 -9.02 24.08
CA LEU A 82 5.64 -10.25 23.79
C LEU A 82 6.54 -10.03 22.58
N ARG A 83 7.76 -10.59 22.63
CA ARG A 83 8.71 -10.53 21.52
C ARG A 83 8.97 -11.92 20.96
N GLY A 84 9.05 -11.98 19.65
CA GLY A 84 9.36 -13.16 18.88
C GLY A 84 8.20 -14.11 18.67
N ARG A 85 8.41 -15.04 17.72
CA ARG A 85 7.40 -15.99 17.23
C ARG A 85 6.81 -16.88 18.32
N GLN A 86 7.59 -17.23 19.33
CA GLN A 86 7.16 -18.17 20.38
C GLN A 86 6.28 -17.50 21.46
N GLY A 87 6.30 -16.17 21.58
CA GLY A 87 5.88 -15.51 22.82
C GLY A 87 6.84 -15.87 23.95
N GLU A 88 6.92 -15.06 25.01
CA GLU A 88 7.85 -15.33 26.13
C GLU A 88 7.68 -16.75 26.72
N ASP A 89 8.80 -17.43 26.98
CA ASP A 89 8.90 -18.69 27.75
C ASP A 89 8.23 -18.60 29.14
#